data_AF-A0A1C6BE24-F1
#
_entry.id   AF-A0A1C6BE24-F1
#
_cell.length_a   1.000
_cell.length_b   1.000
_cell.length_c   1.000
_cell.angle_alpha   90.00
_cell.angle_beta   90.00
_cell.angle_gamma   90.00
#
_symmetry.space_group_name_H-M   'P 1'
#
loop_
_entity.id
_entity.type
_entity.pdbx_description
1 polymer ?
#
loop_
_entity_poly.entity_id
_entity_poly.type
_entity_poly.pdbx_seq_one_letter_code
_entity_poly.pdbx_strand_id
1 'polypeptide(L)'
;MLTLKELKKIVKVADVEKRIPSVKSLKEHKVVVKEMINADTTISVYDHGYVLYTAGNQSTVFPLHSCDDYEYVSVTGDNKEFNKEFFDNENWYIRLLMEAEDRMAYSQSKISTNHGVFSNSDVTDDAEIMRGSSKDFVDDVIDREILNALIKELTERQKTVLNLVYFEEMRQQDVADYLGIKQQSVNDLLNRALKTMKKKAENEEF
;
A
#
# COMPACT_ATOMS: atom_id res chain seq x y z
N MET A 1 33.01 -0.45 12.87
CA MET A 1 31.73 -0.51 12.12
C MET A 1 31.33 -1.96 12.07
N LEU A 2 30.13 -2.31 12.50
CA LEU A 2 29.67 -3.71 12.52
C LEU A 2 29.15 -4.07 11.12
N THR A 3 29.62 -5.18 10.55
CA THR A 3 29.17 -5.61 9.22
C THR A 3 27.94 -6.51 9.28
N LEU A 4 27.21 -6.64 8.18
CA LEU A 4 26.06 -7.56 8.11
C LEU A 4 26.46 -9.00 8.40
N LYS A 5 27.61 -9.44 7.88
CA LYS A 5 28.14 -10.80 8.11
C LYS A 5 28.46 -11.05 9.57
N GLU A 6 29.05 -10.08 10.26
CA GLU A 6 29.33 -10.17 11.70
C GLU A 6 28.03 -10.22 12.50
N LEU A 7 27.03 -9.40 12.14
CA LEU A 7 25.73 -9.39 12.79
C LEU A 7 24.99 -10.73 12.63
N LYS A 8 24.95 -11.30 11.42
CA LYS A 8 24.33 -12.62 11.16
C LYS A 8 24.97 -13.75 11.96
N LYS A 9 26.25 -13.63 12.37
CA LYS A 9 26.93 -14.65 13.20
C LYS A 9 26.56 -14.58 14.68
N ILE A 10 26.28 -13.38 15.20
CA ILE A 10 25.99 -13.18 16.64
C ILE A 10 24.50 -13.31 16.97
N VAL A 11 23.61 -13.09 15.99
CA VAL A 11 22.16 -13.19 16.15
C VAL A 11 21.67 -14.59 15.78
N LYS A 12 20.71 -15.12 16.55
CA LYS A 12 20.09 -16.42 16.25
C LYS A 12 19.27 -16.35 14.98
N VAL A 13 19.15 -17.46 14.26
CA VAL A 13 18.26 -17.57 13.11
C VAL A 13 16.81 -17.50 13.59
N ALA A 14 15.99 -16.68 12.92
CA ALA A 14 14.57 -16.57 13.24
C ALA A 14 13.81 -17.86 12.92
N ASP A 15 12.83 -18.19 13.76
CA ASP A 15 11.92 -19.31 13.55
C ASP A 15 10.83 -18.93 12.53
N VAL A 16 11.15 -19.11 11.24
CA VAL A 16 10.28 -18.75 10.11
C VAL A 16 9.05 -19.65 9.94
N GLU A 17 8.99 -20.80 10.62
CA GLU A 17 7.79 -21.66 10.62
C GLU A 17 6.68 -21.08 11.51
N LYS A 18 7.05 -20.23 12.48
CA LYS A 18 6.08 -19.53 13.33
C LYS A 18 5.61 -18.23 12.67
N ARG A 19 4.39 -17.84 13.04
CA ARG A 19 3.81 -16.54 12.65
C ARG A 19 4.77 -15.41 13.04
N ILE A 20 5.01 -14.50 12.10
CA ILE A 20 5.84 -13.31 12.31
C ILE A 20 5.34 -12.55 13.57
N PRO A 21 6.23 -12.24 14.54
CA PRO A 21 5.86 -11.53 15.76
C PRO A 21 5.27 -10.15 15.49
N SER A 22 4.34 -9.71 16.36
CA SER A 22 3.86 -8.33 16.35
C SER A 22 4.92 -7.38 16.91
N VAL A 23 4.88 -6.10 16.48
CA VAL A 23 5.76 -5.04 17.01
C VAL A 23 5.70 -4.95 18.54
N LYS A 24 4.50 -5.14 19.12
CA LYS A 24 4.31 -5.13 20.58
C LYS A 24 5.13 -6.24 21.26
N SER A 25 5.05 -7.46 20.73
CA SER A 25 5.78 -8.61 21.27
C SER A 25 7.29 -8.48 21.04
N LEU A 26 7.72 -7.93 19.90
CA LEU A 26 9.14 -7.66 19.63
C LEU A 26 9.78 -6.75 20.66
N LYS A 27 9.09 -5.68 21.08
CA LYS A 27 9.61 -4.73 22.06
C LYS A 27 9.87 -5.33 23.45
N GLU A 28 9.35 -6.52 23.74
CA GLU A 28 9.61 -7.25 24.99
C GLU A 28 10.93 -8.05 24.93
N HIS A 29 11.53 -8.21 23.75
CA HIS A 29 12.76 -8.95 23.52
C HIS A 29 14.00 -8.05 23.51
N LYS A 30 15.17 -8.66 23.65
CA LYS A 30 16.45 -7.96 23.72
C LYS A 30 16.86 -7.46 22.34
N VAL A 31 17.12 -6.15 22.23
CA VAL A 31 17.74 -5.53 21.05
C VAL A 31 19.24 -5.80 21.07
N VAL A 32 19.78 -6.32 19.97
CA VAL A 32 21.21 -6.58 19.75
C VAL A 32 21.90 -5.36 19.16
N VAL A 33 21.30 -4.75 18.13
CA VAL A 33 21.77 -3.50 17.51
C VAL A 33 20.58 -2.64 17.12
N LYS A 34 20.81 -1.33 17.10
CA LYS A 34 19.85 -0.33 16.66
C LYS A 34 20.58 0.79 15.94
N GLU A 35 20.11 1.13 14.74
CA GLU A 35 20.55 2.32 14.00
C GLU A 35 19.40 3.31 13.91
N MET A 36 19.75 4.59 14.02
CA MET A 36 18.84 5.70 13.73
C MET A 36 19.24 6.27 12.38
N ILE A 37 18.44 5.99 11.35
CA ILE A 37 18.72 6.47 9.99
C ILE A 37 18.47 7.98 9.93
N ASN A 38 17.31 8.41 10.41
CA ASN A 38 16.87 9.80 10.54
C ASN A 38 16.10 9.98 11.86
N ALA A 39 15.58 11.18 12.14
CA ALA A 39 14.89 11.51 13.39
C ALA A 39 13.65 10.62 13.68
N ASP A 40 12.99 10.12 12.65
CA ASP A 40 11.75 9.33 12.70
C ASP A 40 11.91 7.92 12.11
N THR A 41 13.12 7.55 11.68
CA THR A 41 13.41 6.27 11.04
C THR A 41 14.45 5.48 11.83
N THR A 42 14.06 4.29 12.28
CA THR A 42 14.93 3.39 13.04
C THR A 42 14.87 1.96 12.55
N ILE A 43 15.99 1.27 12.65
CA ILE A 43 16.10 -0.16 12.37
C ILE A 43 16.73 -0.86 13.57
N SER A 44 16.08 -1.90 14.08
CA SER A 44 16.49 -2.63 15.28
C SER A 44 16.50 -4.12 15.01
N VAL A 45 17.56 -4.81 15.45
CA VAL A 45 17.69 -6.27 15.31
C VAL A 45 17.63 -6.91 16.69
N TYR A 46 16.78 -7.92 16.84
CA TYR A 46 16.52 -8.61 18.10
C TYR A 46 17.26 -9.94 18.18
N ASP A 47 17.53 -10.39 19.40
CA ASP A 47 18.34 -11.58 19.70
C ASP A 47 17.77 -12.90 19.13
N HIS A 48 16.46 -12.98 18.92
CA HIS A 48 15.76 -14.09 18.29
C HIS A 48 15.68 -14.00 16.74
N GLY A 49 16.43 -13.10 16.10
CA GLY A 49 16.61 -13.11 14.64
C GLY A 49 15.65 -12.28 13.81
N TYR A 50 14.78 -11.47 14.43
CA TYR A 50 13.88 -10.58 13.70
C TYR A 50 14.41 -9.16 13.70
N VAL A 51 14.11 -8.46 12.62
CA VAL A 51 14.39 -7.05 12.39
C VAL A 51 13.07 -6.29 12.48
N LEU A 52 13.09 -5.16 13.19
CA LEU A 52 12.02 -4.17 13.20
C LEU A 52 12.53 -2.90 12.53
N TYR A 53 11.87 -2.52 11.44
CA TYR A 53 12.01 -1.20 10.85
C TYR A 53 10.80 -0.35 11.22
N THR A 54 11.03 0.92 11.55
CA THR A 54 9.97 1.89 11.85
C THR A 54 10.31 3.21 11.20
N ALA A 55 9.39 3.72 10.37
CA ALA A 55 9.45 5.03 9.73
C ALA A 55 8.14 5.77 10.05
N GLY A 56 8.22 6.79 10.91
CA GLY A 56 7.04 7.48 11.43
C GLY A 56 6.05 6.53 12.11
N ASN A 57 4.82 6.46 11.58
CA ASN A 57 3.75 5.61 12.12
C ASN A 57 3.70 4.20 11.51
N GLN A 58 4.58 3.91 10.55
CA GLN A 58 4.59 2.64 9.83
C GLN A 58 5.78 1.79 10.28
N SER A 59 5.61 0.47 10.19
CA SER A 59 6.62 -0.48 10.62
C SER A 59 6.51 -1.79 9.85
N THR A 60 7.65 -2.44 9.62
CA THR A 60 7.72 -3.77 9.05
C THR A 60 8.63 -4.66 9.87
N VAL A 61 8.31 -5.96 9.90
CA VAL A 61 9.03 -6.99 10.64
C VAL A 61 9.42 -8.11 9.69
N PHE A 62 10.68 -8.52 9.73
CA PHE A 62 11.18 -9.59 8.88
C PHE A 62 12.39 -10.31 9.51
N PRO A 63 12.69 -11.55 9.08
CA PRO A 63 13.88 -12.29 9.54
C PRO A 63 15.19 -11.65 9.07
N LEU A 64 16.19 -11.57 9.94
CA LEU A 64 17.53 -11.10 9.59
C LEU A 64 18.20 -12.00 8.54
N HIS A 65 18.09 -13.32 8.73
CA HIS A 65 18.80 -14.30 7.91
C HIS A 65 18.12 -14.58 6.57
N SER A 66 16.94 -13.99 6.27
CA SER A 66 16.35 -14.05 4.93
C SER A 66 16.89 -12.99 3.98
N CYS A 67 17.64 -12.00 4.47
CA CYS A 67 18.20 -10.93 3.66
C CYS A 67 19.52 -11.36 3.01
N ASP A 68 19.44 -12.07 1.89
CA ASP A 68 20.61 -12.51 1.11
C ASP A 68 20.80 -11.61 -0.13
N ASP A 69 20.62 -12.17 -1.33
CA ASP A 69 20.74 -11.43 -2.58
C ASP A 69 19.69 -10.30 -2.67
N TYR A 70 19.92 -9.34 -3.54
CA TYR A 70 19.05 -8.19 -3.76
C TYR A 70 18.90 -7.89 -5.25
N GLU A 71 17.67 -7.78 -5.73
CA GLU A 71 17.37 -7.32 -7.08
C GLU A 71 16.80 -5.91 -6.99
N TYR A 72 17.48 -4.96 -7.61
CA TYR A 72 17.00 -3.59 -7.77
C TYR A 72 16.36 -3.43 -9.14
N VAL A 73 15.11 -2.98 -9.18
CA VAL A 73 14.43 -2.59 -10.41
C VAL A 73 14.40 -1.07 -10.46
N SER A 74 15.04 -0.47 -11.47
CA SER A 74 14.96 0.98 -11.65
C SER A 74 13.59 1.41 -12.18
N VAL A 75 13.30 2.71 -12.07
CA VAL A 75 12.15 3.36 -12.73
C VAL A 75 12.21 3.34 -14.27
N THR A 76 13.29 2.80 -14.86
CA THR A 76 13.43 2.60 -16.31
C THR A 76 13.25 1.14 -16.72
N GLY A 77 12.97 0.25 -15.75
CA GLY A 77 12.89 -1.20 -15.96
C GLY A 77 14.25 -1.89 -16.07
N ASP A 78 15.34 -1.21 -15.71
CA ASP A 78 16.66 -1.82 -15.67
C ASP A 78 16.82 -2.60 -14.36
N ASN A 79 17.01 -3.91 -14.46
CA ASN A 79 17.24 -4.77 -13.31
C ASN A 79 18.74 -4.88 -13.02
N LYS A 80 19.10 -4.74 -11.74
CA LYS A 80 20.46 -4.96 -11.26
C LYS A 80 20.45 -5.90 -10.07
N GLU A 81 21.11 -7.03 -10.24
CA GLU A 81 21.30 -8.02 -9.19
C GLU A 81 22.58 -7.72 -8.40
N PHE A 82 22.47 -7.77 -7.08
CA PHE A 82 23.56 -7.70 -6.13
C PHE A 82 23.57 -9.00 -5.31
N ASN A 83 24.69 -9.71 -5.35
CA ASN A 83 24.87 -10.92 -4.54
C ASN A 83 25.00 -10.58 -3.05
N LYS A 84 24.75 -11.55 -2.18
CA LYS A 84 24.94 -11.38 -0.73
C LYS A 84 26.37 -10.95 -0.36
N GLU A 85 27.39 -11.36 -1.13
CA GLU A 85 28.78 -11.01 -0.84
C GLU A 85 29.03 -9.49 -0.96
N PHE A 86 28.26 -8.79 -1.80
CA PHE A 86 28.29 -7.33 -1.89
C PHE A 86 27.94 -6.68 -0.54
N PHE A 87 26.96 -7.22 0.18
CA PHE A 87 26.48 -6.65 1.44
C PHE A 87 27.20 -7.19 2.69
N ASP A 88 27.87 -8.33 2.59
CA ASP A 88 28.51 -9.02 3.72
C ASP A 88 29.47 -8.12 4.51
N ASN A 89 30.21 -7.26 3.81
CA ASN A 89 31.22 -6.37 4.39
C ASN A 89 30.75 -4.91 4.54
N GLU A 90 29.53 -4.61 4.11
CA GLU A 90 28.92 -3.30 4.23
C GLU A 90 28.34 -3.09 5.63
N ASN A 91 27.88 -1.87 5.90
CA ASN A 91 27.19 -1.59 7.16
C ASN A 91 25.99 -2.51 7.32
N TRP A 92 25.83 -3.06 8.52
CA TRP A 92 24.80 -4.06 8.81
C TRP A 92 23.39 -3.59 8.46
N TYR A 93 23.11 -2.29 8.49
CA TYR A 93 21.78 -1.76 8.21
C TYR A 93 21.49 -1.55 6.72
N ILE A 94 22.47 -1.54 5.82
CA ILE A 94 22.26 -1.15 4.41
C ILE A 94 21.31 -2.13 3.71
N ARG A 95 21.65 -3.43 3.69
CA ARG A 95 20.79 -4.46 3.07
C ARG A 95 19.43 -4.56 3.75
N LEU A 96 19.38 -4.35 5.07
CA LEU A 96 18.14 -4.42 5.85
C LEU A 96 17.24 -3.21 5.60
N LEU A 97 17.82 -2.04 5.35
CA LEU A 97 17.10 -0.84 4.96
C LEU A 97 16.45 -1.03 3.60
N MET A 98 17.19 -1.57 2.62
CA MET A 98 16.63 -1.89 1.29
C MET A 98 15.47 -2.87 1.38
N GLU A 99 15.62 -3.96 2.15
CA GLU A 99 14.52 -4.91 2.42
C GLU A 99 13.30 -4.22 3.03
N ALA A 100 13.55 -3.33 4.00
CA ALA A 100 12.48 -2.70 4.74
C ALA A 100 11.69 -1.71 3.88
N GLU A 101 12.38 -0.91 3.07
CA GLU A 101 11.77 0.03 2.12
C GLU A 101 10.93 -0.70 1.08
N ASP A 102 11.43 -1.78 0.48
CA ASP A 102 10.68 -2.55 -0.52
C ASP A 102 9.42 -3.19 0.09
N ARG A 103 9.53 -3.76 1.31
CA ARG A 103 8.38 -4.31 2.03
C ARG A 103 7.36 -3.24 2.41
N MET A 104 7.83 -2.04 2.76
CA MET A 104 6.98 -0.90 3.10
C MET A 104 6.26 -0.36 1.87
N ALA A 105 6.98 -0.16 0.76
CA ALA A 105 6.41 0.23 -0.52
C ALA A 105 5.37 -0.79 -1.01
N TYR A 106 5.67 -2.09 -0.93
CA TYR A 106 4.72 -3.15 -1.26
C TYR A 106 3.50 -3.16 -0.33
N SER A 107 3.70 -2.99 0.99
CA SER A 107 2.58 -2.91 1.92
C SER A 107 1.72 -1.69 1.65
N GLN A 108 2.32 -0.54 1.35
CA GLN A 108 1.61 0.68 1.02
C GLN A 108 0.82 0.52 -0.29
N SER A 109 1.41 -0.06 -1.34
CA SER A 109 0.73 -0.32 -2.60
C SER A 109 -0.41 -1.32 -2.46
N LYS A 110 -0.27 -2.32 -1.57
CA LYS A 110 -1.36 -3.25 -1.22
C LYS A 110 -2.46 -2.58 -0.40
N ILE A 111 -2.10 -1.70 0.53
CA ILE A 111 -3.08 -0.91 1.29
C ILE A 111 -3.81 0.03 0.34
N SER A 112 -3.09 0.75 -0.53
CA SER A 112 -3.65 1.71 -1.46
C SER A 112 -4.57 1.01 -2.48
N THR A 113 -4.14 -0.10 -3.08
CA THR A 113 -5.00 -0.90 -3.97
C THR A 113 -6.21 -1.50 -3.24
N ASN A 114 -6.05 -2.01 -2.01
CA ASN A 114 -7.18 -2.50 -1.21
C ASN A 114 -8.16 -1.40 -0.78
N HIS A 115 -7.69 -0.16 -0.66
CA HIS A 115 -8.51 1.01 -0.33
C HIS A 115 -8.93 1.82 -1.57
N GLY A 116 -8.60 1.39 -2.80
CA GLY A 116 -8.93 2.12 -4.03
C GLY A 116 -8.16 3.43 -4.23
N VAL A 117 -7.11 3.67 -3.44
CA VAL A 117 -6.23 4.84 -3.53
C VAL A 117 -5.17 4.57 -4.58
N PHE A 118 -5.23 5.26 -5.71
CA PHE A 118 -4.19 5.24 -6.74
C PHE A 118 -3.15 6.32 -6.42
N SER A 119 -1.88 5.94 -6.28
CA SER A 119 -0.80 6.92 -6.11
C SER A 119 -0.45 7.51 -7.46
N ASN A 120 -0.48 8.85 -7.59
CA ASN A 120 -0.09 9.55 -8.82
C ASN A 120 1.41 9.40 -9.15
N SER A 121 2.23 8.85 -8.25
CA SER A 121 3.65 8.52 -8.50
C SER A 121 3.84 7.26 -9.34
N ASP A 122 2.81 6.41 -9.44
CA ASP A 122 2.86 5.13 -10.15
C ASP A 122 2.49 5.29 -11.63
N VAL A 123 2.15 6.51 -12.06
CA VAL A 123 1.61 6.86 -13.39
C VAL A 123 2.65 6.78 -14.53
N THR A 124 3.90 6.39 -14.25
CA THR A 124 4.94 6.32 -15.31
C THR A 124 5.36 4.93 -15.76
N ASP A 125 4.97 3.84 -15.10
CA ASP A 125 5.36 2.46 -15.52
C ASP A 125 4.17 1.51 -15.76
N ASP A 126 2.98 2.05 -16.02
CA ASP A 126 1.76 1.27 -16.28
C ASP A 126 1.69 0.59 -17.68
N ALA A 127 2.80 0.50 -18.43
CA ALA A 127 2.83 -0.34 -19.63
C ALA A 127 2.86 -1.85 -19.30
N GLU A 128 3.23 -2.21 -18.07
CA GLU A 128 3.35 -3.62 -17.64
C GLU A 128 2.20 -4.05 -16.72
N ILE A 129 1.63 -3.15 -15.90
CA ILE A 129 0.42 -3.40 -15.10
C ILE A 129 -0.82 -3.58 -16.00
N MET A 130 -0.84 -2.96 -17.18
CA MET A 130 -1.87 -3.20 -18.21
C MET A 130 -1.88 -4.63 -18.78
N ARG A 131 -0.86 -5.47 -18.50
CA ARG A 131 -0.83 -6.89 -18.89
C ARG A 131 -1.37 -7.84 -17.81
N GLY A 132 -1.67 -7.33 -16.61
CA GLY A 132 -1.98 -8.14 -15.43
C GLY A 132 -3.45 -8.40 -15.14
N SER A 133 -4.38 -7.73 -15.83
CA SER A 133 -5.81 -8.06 -15.73
C SER A 133 -6.39 -8.14 -17.12
N SER A 134 -7.01 -9.28 -17.43
CA SER A 134 -7.74 -9.54 -18.66
C SER A 134 -9.02 -8.70 -18.75
N LYS A 135 -8.87 -7.39 -18.81
CA LYS A 135 -9.90 -6.43 -19.21
C LYS A 135 -9.24 -5.56 -20.26
N ASP A 136 -9.73 -5.67 -21.50
CA ASP A 136 -9.12 -5.03 -22.65
C ASP A 136 -9.13 -3.51 -22.44
N PHE A 137 -8.19 -2.75 -23.01
CA PHE A 137 -8.25 -1.28 -23.01
C PHE A 137 -9.62 -0.78 -23.50
N VAL A 138 -10.18 -1.53 -24.45
CA VAL A 138 -11.52 -1.33 -24.99
C VAL A 138 -12.60 -1.48 -23.90
N ASP A 139 -12.51 -2.48 -23.04
CA ASP A 139 -13.47 -2.72 -21.95
C ASP A 139 -13.44 -1.59 -20.91
N ASP A 140 -12.27 -1.01 -20.61
CA ASP A 140 -12.16 0.13 -19.69
C ASP A 140 -12.76 1.41 -20.29
N VAL A 141 -12.56 1.63 -21.59
CA VAL A 141 -13.20 2.73 -22.31
C VAL A 141 -14.72 2.55 -22.32
N ILE A 142 -15.20 1.33 -22.55
CA ILE A 142 -16.62 0.98 -22.52
C ILE A 142 -17.20 1.23 -21.12
N ASP A 143 -16.60 0.70 -20.06
CA ASP A 143 -17.05 0.91 -18.68
C ASP A 143 -17.14 2.39 -18.32
N ARG A 144 -16.17 3.19 -18.78
CA ARG A 144 -16.15 4.65 -18.56
C ARG A 144 -17.27 5.36 -19.33
N GLU A 145 -17.56 4.97 -20.56
CA GLU A 145 -18.68 5.51 -21.33
C GLU A 145 -20.03 5.14 -20.70
N ILE A 146 -20.19 3.89 -20.27
CA ILE A 146 -21.37 3.41 -19.55
C ILE A 146 -21.56 4.23 -18.27
N LEU A 147 -20.53 4.34 -17.44
CA LEU A 147 -20.61 5.09 -16.18
C LEU A 147 -20.98 6.57 -16.42
N ASN A 148 -20.40 7.20 -17.44
CA ASN A 148 -20.76 8.57 -17.84
C ASN A 148 -22.22 8.68 -18.29
N ALA A 149 -22.74 7.70 -19.03
CA ALA A 149 -24.13 7.66 -19.45
C ALA A 149 -25.09 7.49 -18.26
N LEU A 150 -24.71 6.70 -17.26
CA LEU A 150 -25.47 6.51 -16.02
C LEU A 150 -25.48 7.78 -15.16
N ILE A 151 -24.33 8.44 -14.98
CA ILE A 151 -24.20 9.66 -14.18
C ILE A 151 -24.98 10.82 -14.81
N LYS A 152 -25.09 10.89 -16.14
CA LYS A 152 -25.86 11.94 -16.84
C LYS A 152 -27.35 11.97 -16.45
N GLU A 153 -27.96 10.85 -16.07
CA GLU A 153 -29.36 10.79 -15.63
C GLU A 153 -29.59 11.29 -14.20
N LEU A 154 -28.51 11.45 -13.43
CA LEU A 154 -28.62 11.93 -12.07
C LEU A 154 -28.92 13.43 -12.06
N THR A 155 -29.74 13.86 -11.11
CA THR A 155 -29.87 15.28 -10.81
C THR A 155 -28.56 15.84 -10.27
N GLU A 156 -28.30 17.14 -10.46
CA GLU A 156 -27.09 17.78 -9.92
C GLU A 156 -26.91 17.53 -8.43
N ARG A 157 -28.01 17.54 -7.66
CA ARG A 157 -27.97 17.27 -6.22
C ARG A 157 -27.58 15.84 -5.88
N GLN A 158 -27.96 14.87 -6.71
CA GLN A 158 -27.53 13.48 -6.58
C GLN A 158 -26.06 13.32 -6.98
N LYS A 159 -25.62 13.98 -8.06
CA LYS A 159 -24.21 13.99 -8.49
C LYS A 159 -23.30 14.56 -7.41
N THR A 160 -23.68 15.69 -6.81
CA THR A 160 -22.91 16.32 -5.72
C THR A 160 -22.76 15.37 -4.54
N VAL A 161 -23.85 14.75 -4.09
CA VAL A 161 -23.81 13.82 -2.95
C VAL A 161 -23.01 12.56 -3.29
N LEU A 162 -23.17 12.01 -4.50
CA LEU A 162 -22.41 10.87 -4.98
C LEU A 162 -20.91 11.20 -5.04
N ASN A 163 -20.55 12.40 -5.51
CA ASN A 163 -19.17 12.85 -5.55
C ASN A 163 -18.54 13.00 -4.17
N LEU A 164 -19.22 13.73 -3.28
CA LEU A 164 -18.69 13.94 -1.92
C LEU A 164 -18.52 12.62 -1.16
N VAL A 165 -19.38 11.62 -1.39
CA VAL A 165 -19.33 10.35 -0.65
C VAL A 165 -18.38 9.33 -1.28
N TYR A 166 -18.37 9.18 -2.61
CA TYR A 166 -17.59 8.13 -3.28
C TYR A 166 -16.27 8.61 -3.89
N PHE A 167 -16.17 9.87 -4.30
CA PHE A 167 -14.93 10.42 -4.89
C PHE A 167 -14.11 11.20 -3.86
N GLU A 168 -14.75 11.99 -2.98
CA GLU A 168 -14.08 12.74 -1.90
C GLU A 168 -14.06 11.99 -0.56
N GLU A 169 -14.64 10.78 -0.52
CA GLU A 169 -14.68 9.88 0.66
C GLU A 169 -15.21 10.52 1.97
N MET A 170 -16.04 11.56 1.87
CA MET A 170 -16.63 12.19 3.05
C MET A 170 -17.68 11.27 3.68
N ARG A 171 -17.68 11.16 5.02
CA ARG A 171 -18.73 10.42 5.73
C ARG A 171 -20.06 11.12 5.46
N GLN A 172 -21.14 10.35 5.33
CA GLN A 172 -22.48 10.92 5.07
C GLN A 172 -22.90 11.99 6.08
N GLN A 173 -22.42 11.90 7.33
CA GLN A 173 -22.63 12.94 8.33
C GLN A 173 -21.88 14.23 8.01
N ASP A 174 -20.60 14.14 7.60
CA ASP A 174 -19.81 15.31 7.21
C ASP A 174 -20.39 15.96 5.93
N VAL A 175 -20.93 15.16 5.00
CA VAL A 175 -21.66 15.66 3.82
C VAL A 175 -22.97 16.35 4.21
N ALA A 176 -23.68 15.80 5.19
CA ALA A 176 -24.91 16.39 5.70
C ALA A 176 -24.64 17.76 6.32
N ASP A 177 -23.58 17.85 7.13
CA ASP A 177 -23.13 19.09 7.76
C ASP A 177 -22.64 20.11 6.71
N TYR A 178 -21.87 19.66 5.71
CA TYR A 178 -21.42 20.49 4.59
C TYR A 178 -22.56 21.07 3.74
N LEU A 179 -23.58 20.25 3.45
CA LEU A 179 -24.74 20.65 2.64
C LEU A 179 -25.86 21.29 3.46
N GLY A 180 -25.73 21.38 4.78
CA GLY A 180 -26.76 21.93 5.68
C GLY A 180 -28.07 21.13 5.68
N ILE A 181 -28.00 19.80 5.52
CA ILE A 181 -29.16 18.90 5.49
C ILE A 181 -29.02 17.80 6.54
N LYS A 182 -30.06 16.97 6.70
CA LYS A 182 -29.98 15.80 7.60
C LYS A 182 -29.25 14.65 6.92
N GLN A 183 -28.52 13.84 7.70
CA GLN A 183 -27.87 12.63 7.21
C GLN A 183 -28.82 11.67 6.49
N GLN A 184 -30.07 11.55 6.98
CA GLN A 184 -31.12 10.77 6.30
C GLN A 184 -31.38 11.25 4.87
N SER A 185 -31.34 12.57 4.64
CA SER A 185 -31.51 13.14 3.30
C SER A 185 -30.33 12.83 2.38
N VAL A 186 -29.10 12.76 2.91
CA VAL A 186 -27.92 12.30 2.16
C VAL A 186 -28.08 10.84 1.75
N ASN A 187 -28.46 9.98 2.68
CA ASN A 187 -28.70 8.56 2.41
C ASN A 187 -29.84 8.35 1.37
N ASP A 188 -30.93 9.11 1.48
CA ASP A 188 -32.02 9.06 0.50
C ASP A 188 -31.58 9.49 -0.89
N LEU A 189 -30.75 10.54 -0.99
CA LEU A 189 -30.21 11.02 -2.26
C LEU A 189 -29.27 9.98 -2.91
N LEU A 190 -28.41 9.32 -2.12
CA LEU A 190 -27.55 8.22 -2.58
C LEU A 190 -28.37 7.03 -3.08
N ASN A 191 -29.32 6.56 -2.27
CA ASN A 191 -30.14 5.40 -2.64
C ASN A 191 -30.97 5.67 -3.90
N ARG A 192 -31.50 6.90 -4.06
CA ARG A 192 -32.20 7.29 -5.28
C ARG A 192 -31.24 7.36 -6.47
N ALA A 193 -30.03 7.89 -6.29
CA ALA A 193 -29.03 7.95 -7.35
C ALA A 193 -28.66 6.54 -7.85
N LEU A 194 -28.30 5.64 -6.93
CA LEU A 194 -27.97 4.25 -7.25
C LEU A 194 -29.15 3.52 -7.91
N LYS A 195 -30.38 3.75 -7.45
CA LYS A 195 -31.58 3.17 -8.06
C LYS A 195 -31.82 3.68 -9.48
N THR A 196 -31.59 4.97 -9.74
CA THR A 196 -31.69 5.55 -11.08
C THR A 196 -30.64 4.96 -12.02
N MET A 197 -29.38 4.90 -11.58
CA MET A 197 -28.29 4.29 -12.36
C MET A 197 -28.56 2.82 -12.65
N LYS A 198 -29.00 2.05 -11.65
CA LYS A 198 -29.35 0.63 -11.82
C LYS A 198 -30.47 0.44 -12.84
N LYS A 199 -31.55 1.24 -12.75
CA LYS A 199 -32.66 1.15 -13.70
C LYS A 199 -32.24 1.46 -15.13
N LYS A 200 -31.31 2.41 -15.32
CA LYS A 200 -30.77 2.70 -16.66
C LYS A 200 -29.90 1.56 -17.18
N ALA A 201 -29.01 1.02 -16.34
CA ALA A 201 -28.18 -0.13 -16.68
C ALA A 201 -29.00 -1.39 -17.03
N GLU A 202 -30.19 -1.56 -16.46
CA GLU A 202 -31.10 -2.67 -16.80
C GLU A 202 -31.92 -2.43 -18.07
N ASN A 203 -32.11 -1.17 -18.48
CA ASN A 203 -32.95 -0.80 -19.64
C ASN A 203 -32.14 -0.61 -20.93
N GLU A 204 -30.86 -0.28 -20.82
CA GLU A 204 -29.92 -0.17 -21.93
C GLU A 204 -29.04 -1.43 -21.91
N GLU A 205 -29.16 -2.30 -22.92
CA GLU A 205 -28.17 -3.36 -23.16
C GLU A 205 -26.88 -2.69 -23.66
N PHE A 206 -26.02 -2.33 -22.70
CA PHE A 206 -24.67 -1.85 -22.97
C PHE A 206 -23.73 -3.00 -23.33
#